data_AF-A0A4U3KYC8-F1
#
_entry.id   AF-A0A4U3KYC8-F1
#
_cell.length_a   1.000
_cell.length_b   1.000
_cell.length_c   1.000
_cell.angle_alpha   90.00
_cell.angle_beta   90.00
_cell.angle_gamma   90.00
#
_symmetry.space_group_name_H-M   'P 1'
#
loop_
_entity.id
_entity.type
_entity.pdbx_description
1 polymer ?
#
loop_
_entity_poly.entity_id
_entity_poly.type
_entity_poly.pdbx_seq_one_letter_code
_entity_poly.pdbx_strand_id
1 'polypeptide(L)'
;MTQKNNAAEQPEQISMGKPMLIGAVIGLILISLFVFGVDEPKPEWGKLWMLKPLIIVPFAGATGGLFFYFMNYLSSKGSFNKTLAIILSLVVFIIGLWLGFVLGLNGTLWN
;
A
#
# COMPACT_ATOMS: atom_id res chain seq x y z
N MET A 1 -29.32 10.76 42.50
CA MET A 1 -29.29 9.81 41.36
C MET A 1 -28.92 10.62 40.13
N THR A 2 -27.67 10.56 39.68
CA THR A 2 -27.20 11.30 38.50
C THR A 2 -26.77 10.27 37.46
N GLN A 3 -27.57 10.16 36.41
CA GLN A 3 -27.38 9.23 35.31
C GLN A 3 -26.07 9.58 34.59
N LYS A 4 -25.11 8.66 34.63
CA LYS A 4 -23.83 8.79 33.92
C LYS A 4 -24.11 8.48 32.46
N ASN A 5 -24.07 9.51 31.62
CA ASN A 5 -24.37 9.38 30.20
C ASN A 5 -23.30 8.50 29.55
N ASN A 6 -23.73 7.32 29.11
CA ASN A 6 -22.95 6.40 28.30
C ASN A 6 -22.72 7.05 26.92
N ALA A 7 -21.64 7.82 26.79
CA ALA A 7 -21.07 8.12 25.50
C ALA A 7 -20.51 6.80 24.94
N ALA A 8 -21.34 6.09 24.19
CA ALA A 8 -20.90 4.98 23.38
C ALA A 8 -19.75 5.47 22.49
N GLU A 9 -18.54 5.00 22.78
CA GLU A 9 -17.38 5.13 21.91
C GLU A 9 -17.78 4.53 20.57
N GLN A 10 -18.12 5.38 19.60
CA GLN A 10 -18.35 4.92 18.24
C GLN A 10 -17.04 4.26 17.78
N PRO A 11 -17.08 3.01 17.28
CA PRO A 11 -15.88 2.38 16.78
C PRO A 11 -15.37 3.28 15.66
N GLU A 12 -14.19 3.88 15.87
CA GLU A 12 -13.52 4.76 14.94
C GLU A 12 -13.53 4.10 13.56
N GLN A 13 -14.46 4.52 12.69
CA GLN A 13 -14.57 3.99 11.34
C GLN A 13 -13.29 4.40 10.64
N ILE A 14 -12.33 3.49 10.56
CA ILE A 14 -11.07 3.73 9.86
C ILE A 14 -11.46 4.13 8.43
N SER A 15 -11.30 5.40 8.08
CA SER A 15 -11.65 5.88 6.75
C SER A 15 -10.84 5.08 5.72
N MET A 16 -11.53 4.45 4.75
CA MET A 16 -10.94 3.64 3.67
C MET A 16 -9.77 4.34 2.97
N GLY A 17 -9.86 5.66 2.83
CA GLY A 17 -8.86 6.45 2.11
C GLY A 17 -7.52 6.53 2.83
N LYS A 18 -7.50 6.46 4.17
CA LYS A 18 -6.27 6.64 4.95
C LYS A 18 -5.24 5.52 4.72
N PRO A 19 -5.57 4.21 4.84
CA PRO A 19 -4.61 3.14 4.58
C PRO A 19 -4.20 3.06 3.10
N MET A 20 -5.12 3.37 2.16
CA MET A 20 -4.79 3.46 0.74
C MET A 20 -3.75 4.56 0.46
N LEU A 21 -3.96 5.76 1.03
CA LEU A 21 -3.06 6.89 0.85
C LEU A 21 -1.67 6.60 1.47
N ILE A 22 -1.65 5.98 2.66
CA ILE A 22 -0.39 5.58 3.31
C ILE A 22 0.35 4.57 2.44
N GLY A 23 -0.33 3.53 1.95
CA GLY A 23 0.28 2.54 1.06
C GLY A 23 0.81 3.15 -0.23
N ALA A 24 0.06 4.07 -0.83
CA ALA A 24 0.47 4.81 -2.02
C ALA A 24 1.71 5.67 -1.77
N VAL A 25 1.73 6.43 -0.67
CA VAL A 25 2.86 7.29 -0.28
C VAL A 25 4.10 6.47 0.01
N ILE A 26 3.98 5.35 0.73
CA ILE A 26 5.11 4.43 0.98
C ILE A 26 5.65 3.90 -0.35
N GLY A 27 4.78 3.41 -1.23
CA GLY A 27 5.18 2.93 -2.56
C GLY A 27 5.87 4.02 -3.38
N LEU A 28 5.35 5.25 -3.34
CA LEU A 28 5.90 6.41 -4.05
C LEU A 28 7.27 6.83 -3.53
N ILE A 29 7.46 6.87 -2.21
CA ILE A 29 8.76 7.18 -1.61
C ILE A 29 9.79 6.12 -2.00
N LEU A 30 9.45 4.85 -1.83
CA LEU A 30 10.37 3.74 -2.13
C LEU A 30 10.78 3.74 -3.61
N ILE A 31 9.82 3.90 -4.53
CA ILE A 31 10.15 3.90 -5.96
C ILE A 31 10.89 5.16 -6.38
N SER A 32 10.58 6.32 -5.77
CA SER A 32 11.30 7.56 -6.03
C SER A 32 12.78 7.41 -5.64
N LEU A 33 13.08 6.81 -4.48
CA LEU A 33 14.46 6.54 -4.08
C LEU A 33 15.19 5.64 -5.09
N PHE A 34 14.53 4.61 -5.59
CA PHE A 34 15.11 3.72 -6.61
C PHE A 34 15.34 4.43 -7.94
N VAL A 35 14.37 5.22 -8.38
CA VAL A 35 14.35 5.85 -9.70
C VAL A 35 15.27 7.07 -9.76
N PHE A 36 15.28 7.91 -8.71
CA PHE A 36 16.19 9.06 -8.61
C PHE A 36 17.60 8.69 -8.15
N GLY A 37 17.79 7.50 -7.57
CA GLY A 37 19.12 6.98 -7.22
C GLY A 37 19.92 6.45 -8.42
N VAL A 38 19.38 6.54 -9.65
CA VAL A 38 20.10 6.15 -10.87
C VAL A 38 20.86 7.36 -11.42
N ASP A 39 22.17 7.38 -11.23
CA ASP A 39 23.04 8.45 -11.73
C ASP A 39 23.26 8.37 -13.27
N GLU A 40 23.33 7.16 -13.83
CA GLU A 40 23.56 6.92 -15.26
C GLU A 40 22.43 6.07 -15.88
N PRO A 41 21.30 6.68 -16.28
CA PRO A 41 20.24 5.96 -16.95
C PRO A 41 20.68 5.54 -18.35
N LYS A 42 20.46 4.26 -18.69
CA LYS A 42 20.86 3.76 -20.00
C LYS A 42 19.96 4.34 -21.10
N PRO A 43 20.53 4.73 -22.26
CA PRO A 43 19.76 5.33 -23.36
C PRO A 43 18.69 4.40 -23.93
N GLU A 44 18.84 3.08 -23.75
CA GLU A 44 17.89 2.05 -24.17
C GLU A 44 16.55 2.08 -23.41
N TRP A 45 16.47 2.72 -22.25
CA TRP A 45 15.24 2.78 -21.45
C TRP A 45 14.24 3.84 -21.95
N GLY A 46 14.70 4.79 -22.77
CA GLY A 46 13.88 5.88 -23.31
C GLY A 46 13.54 6.97 -22.29
N LYS A 47 13.07 8.14 -22.76
CA LYS A 47 12.91 9.35 -21.92
C LYS A 47 11.84 9.23 -20.81
N LEU A 48 10.89 8.30 -20.96
CA LEU A 48 9.76 8.12 -20.04
C LEU A 48 9.90 6.87 -19.15
N TRP A 49 11.10 6.31 -19.05
CA TRP A 49 11.34 5.08 -18.29
C TRP A 49 10.93 5.19 -16.81
N MET A 50 11.08 6.37 -16.21
CA MET A 50 10.72 6.65 -14.81
C MET A 50 9.21 6.68 -14.58
N LEU A 51 8.39 6.95 -15.61
CA LEU A 51 6.95 7.17 -15.44
C LEU A 51 6.20 5.88 -15.09
N LYS A 52 6.56 4.77 -15.74
CA LYS A 52 6.03 3.43 -15.47
C LYS A 52 6.14 3.05 -13.98
N PRO A 53 7.33 3.03 -13.37
CA PRO A 53 7.49 2.66 -11.97
C PRO A 53 6.81 3.66 -11.02
N LEU A 54 6.85 4.96 -11.32
CA LEU A 54 6.23 6.00 -10.48
C LEU A 54 4.71 5.91 -10.41
N ILE A 55 4.06 5.21 -11.35
CA ILE A 55 2.61 4.99 -11.33
C ILE A 55 2.28 3.60 -10.81
N ILE A 56 2.98 2.57 -11.32
CA ILE A 56 2.68 1.16 -11.00
C ILE A 56 2.95 0.86 -9.52
N VAL A 57 4.08 1.32 -8.96
CA VAL A 57 4.45 1.00 -7.57
C VAL A 57 3.53 1.67 -6.55
N PRO A 58 3.19 2.97 -6.65
CA PRO A 58 2.23 3.59 -5.75
C PRO A 58 0.83 2.97 -5.89
N PHE A 59 0.44 2.58 -7.09
CA PHE A 59 -0.84 1.91 -7.31
C PHE A 59 -0.89 0.51 -6.66
N ALA A 60 0.21 -0.25 -6.73
CA ALA A 60 0.36 -1.51 -6.00
C ALA A 60 0.30 -1.29 -4.48
N GLY A 61 1.00 -0.26 -3.97
CA GLY A 61 0.95 0.13 -2.56
C GLY A 61 -0.46 0.55 -2.10
N ALA A 62 -1.18 1.33 -2.91
CA ALA A 62 -2.56 1.73 -2.65
C ALA A 62 -3.50 0.51 -2.58
N THR A 63 -3.33 -0.44 -3.49
CA THR A 63 -4.11 -1.69 -3.53
C THR A 63 -3.85 -2.56 -2.31
N GLY A 64 -2.60 -2.64 -1.84
CA GLY A 64 -2.28 -3.34 -0.59
C GLY A 64 -2.88 -2.65 0.65
N GLY A 65 -2.92 -1.31 0.67
CA GLY A 65 -3.64 -0.55 1.70
C GLY A 65 -5.16 -0.77 1.68
N LEU A 66 -5.76 -0.90 0.50
CA LEU A 66 -7.17 -1.27 0.31
C LEU A 66 -7.45 -2.68 0.82
N PHE A 67 -6.57 -3.64 0.52
CA PHE A 67 -6.69 -5.01 1.01
C PHE A 67 -6.63 -5.08 2.54
N PHE A 68 -5.73 -4.32 3.16
CA PHE A 68 -5.67 -4.19 4.62
C PHE A 68 -6.99 -3.67 5.21
N TYR A 69 -7.58 -2.63 4.61
CA TYR A 69 -8.88 -2.12 5.04
C TYR A 69 -9.96 -3.20 4.94
N PHE A 70 -10.05 -3.92 3.82
CA PHE A 70 -11.05 -4.95 3.60
C PHE A 70 -10.91 -6.10 4.61
N MET A 71 -9.69 -6.53 4.88
CA MET A 71 -9.41 -7.60 5.83
C MET A 71 -9.70 -7.17 7.27
N ASN A 72 -9.39 -5.92 7.62
CA ASN A 72 -9.74 -5.36 8.93
C ASN A 72 -11.26 -5.21 9.09
N TYR A 73 -11.99 -4.84 8.03
CA TYR A 73 -13.44 -4.80 8.03
C TYR A 73 -14.05 -6.20 8.23
N LEU A 74 -13.57 -7.23 7.52
CA LEU A 74 -14.02 -8.62 7.75
C LEU A 74 -13.74 -9.10 9.16
N SER A 75 -12.56 -8.78 9.71
CA SER A 75 -12.22 -9.15 11.07
C SER A 75 -13.10 -8.46 12.11
N SER A 76 -13.45 -7.18 11.90
CA SER A 76 -14.34 -6.44 12.79
C SER A 76 -15.76 -7.00 12.86
N LYS A 77 -16.22 -7.68 11.80
CA LYS A 77 -17.52 -8.37 11.75
C LYS A 77 -17.52 -9.75 12.43
N GLY A 78 -16.42 -10.16 13.06
CA GLY A 78 -16.32 -11.42 13.80
C GLY A 78 -16.08 -12.66 12.93
N SER A 79 -15.96 -12.51 11.60
CA SER A 79 -15.72 -13.64 10.70
C SER A 79 -14.25 -14.08 10.62
N PHE A 80 -13.30 -13.28 11.15
CA PHE A 80 -11.88 -13.56 10.98
C PHE A 80 -11.02 -13.04 12.15
N ASN A 81 -10.02 -13.83 12.54
CA ASN A 81 -9.07 -13.46 13.60
C ASN A 81 -8.28 -12.20 13.21
N LYS A 82 -8.34 -11.16 14.06
CA LYS A 82 -7.70 -9.86 13.80
C LYS A 82 -6.19 -9.96 13.57
N THR A 83 -5.53 -10.80 14.35
CA THR A 83 -4.09 -11.06 14.18
C THR A 83 -3.78 -11.67 12.83
N LEU A 84 -4.59 -12.65 12.40
CA LEU A 84 -4.41 -13.33 11.12
C LEU A 84 -4.68 -12.38 9.95
N ALA A 85 -5.69 -11.52 10.07
CA ALA A 85 -6.01 -10.46 9.12
C ALA A 85 -4.84 -9.49 8.91
N ILE A 86 -4.19 -9.05 9.99
CA ILE A 86 -3.04 -8.12 9.92
C ILE A 86 -1.85 -8.80 9.26
N ILE A 87 -1.49 -10.02 9.68
CA ILE A 87 -0.34 -10.76 9.12
C ILE A 87 -0.56 -11.02 7.63
N LEU A 88 -1.74 -11.50 7.24
CA LEU A 88 -2.06 -11.76 5.84
C LEU A 88 -2.00 -10.49 5.00
N SER A 89 -2.51 -9.38 5.54
CA SER A 89 -2.46 -8.09 4.85
C SER A 89 -1.03 -7.58 4.68
N LEU A 90 -0.17 -7.76 5.69
CA LEU A 90 1.24 -7.39 5.61
C LEU A 90 1.96 -8.21 4.52
N VAL A 91 1.70 -9.51 4.47
CA VAL A 91 2.28 -10.41 3.45
C VAL A 91 1.82 -9.99 2.05
N VAL A 92 0.52 -9.78 1.85
CA VAL A 92 -0.03 -9.32 0.57
C VAL A 92 0.50 -7.94 0.19
N PHE A 93 0.68 -7.03 1.15
CA PHE A 93 1.26 -5.71 0.91
C PHE A 93 2.72 -5.80 0.45
N ILE A 94 3.54 -6.63 1.10
CA ILE A 94 4.95 -6.84 0.73
C ILE A 94 5.04 -7.48 -0.66
N ILE A 95 4.27 -8.53 -0.92
CA ILE A 95 4.25 -9.20 -2.23
C ILE A 95 3.74 -8.25 -3.31
N GLY A 96 2.67 -7.50 -3.03
CA GLY A 96 2.10 -6.51 -3.96
C GLY A 96 3.09 -5.40 -4.28
N LEU A 97 3.78 -4.84 -3.28
CA LEU A 97 4.85 -3.87 -3.49
C LEU A 97 5.98 -4.47 -4.32
N TRP A 98 6.46 -5.67 -3.97
CA TRP A 98 7.51 -6.35 -4.73
C TRP A 98 7.12 -6.55 -6.19
N LEU A 99 5.91 -7.05 -6.46
CA LEU A 99 5.39 -7.20 -7.82
C LEU A 99 5.28 -5.85 -8.53
N GLY A 100 4.86 -4.80 -7.82
CA GLY A 100 4.85 -3.44 -8.34
C GLY A 100 6.24 -2.97 -8.77
N PHE A 101 7.28 -3.27 -7.98
CA PHE A 101 8.67 -2.97 -8.31
C PHE A 101 9.13 -3.76 -9.54
N VAL A 102 8.89 -5.07 -9.56
CA VAL A 102 9.24 -5.93 -10.71
C VAL A 102 8.55 -5.44 -11.98
N LEU A 103 7.23 -5.18 -11.94
CA LEU A 103 6.45 -4.71 -13.09
C LEU A 103 6.82 -3.28 -13.50
N GLY A 104 7.04 -2.41 -12.53
CA GLY A 104 7.39 -1.00 -12.74
C GLY A 104 8.77 -0.84 -13.35
N LEU A 105 9.73 -1.65 -12.92
CA LEU A 105 11.11 -1.62 -13.39
C LEU A 105 11.39 -2.62 -14.53
N ASN A 106 10.39 -3.40 -14.94
CA ASN A 106 10.54 -4.36 -16.03
C ASN A 106 10.99 -3.67 -17.32
N GLY A 107 12.12 -4.12 -17.87
CA GLY A 107 12.76 -3.54 -19.05
C GLY A 107 13.71 -2.36 -18.73
N THR A 108 13.99 -2.13 -17.45
CA THR A 108 14.96 -1.11 -16.98
C THR A 108 15.97 -1.73 -16.01
N LEU A 109 15.78 -1.53 -14.70
CA LEU A 109 16.59 -2.09 -13.61
C LEU A 109 16.27 -3.56 -13.31
N TRP A 110 15.18 -4.10 -13.88
CA TRP A 110 14.74 -5.48 -13.68
C TRP A 110 14.52 -6.16 -15.04
N ASN A 111 15.08 -7.37 -15.21
CA ASN A 111 14.97 -8.22 -16.40
C ASN A 111 14.44 -9.60 -16.00
#